data_AF-L8JY84-F1
#
_entry.id   AF-L8JY84-F1
#
_cell.length_a   1.000
_cell.length_b   1.000
_cell.length_c   1.000
_cell.angle_alpha   90.00
_cell.angle_beta   90.00
_cell.angle_gamma   90.00
#
_symmetry.space_group_name_H-M   'P 1'
#
loop_
_entity.id
_entity.type
_entity.pdbx_description
1 polymer ?
#
loop_
_entity_poly.entity_id
_entity_poly.type
_entity_poly.pdbx_seq_one_letter_code
_entity_poly.pdbx_strand_id
1 'polypeptide(L)'
;MTTNNEGFQWNYEAKIENKNNREDSTKWDLENFEIDRKAKDQPGVFPYPRYDLVAPNSFNGLGYGGEFSGINLNNKTFVYNYYYVNKNVVNEKFIDGLEHDVFFTIVVSTDFVDERNYSHISADLSSRNHPNYLAQGFIKTSNNIIQYSAFITGDRDSYAIINSNLFDLSLGRLILIVPQKDRSLRTKQLTLPLLSKDDLDGYIQSLLMEKDVIMLYQNGNAI
;
A
#
# COMPACT_ATOMS: atom_id res chain seq x y z
N MET A 1 7.86 -24.19 34.38
CA MET A 1 7.11 -22.94 34.18
C MET A 1 7.36 -22.50 32.75
N THR A 2 6.44 -22.84 31.85
CA THR A 2 6.42 -22.31 30.48
C THR A 2 6.01 -20.86 30.56
N THR A 3 6.96 -19.94 30.43
CA THR A 3 6.65 -18.53 30.17
C THR A 3 6.03 -18.48 28.78
N ASN A 4 4.70 -18.38 28.72
CA ASN A 4 4.01 -17.96 27.51
C ASN A 4 4.64 -16.64 27.08
N ASN A 5 5.39 -16.68 25.98
CA ASN A 5 5.92 -15.50 25.34
C ASN A 5 4.76 -14.87 24.56
N GLU A 6 3.78 -14.33 25.28
CA GLU A 6 2.70 -13.58 24.69
C GLU A 6 3.27 -12.24 24.22
N GLY A 7 3.85 -12.25 23.01
CA GLY A 7 4.30 -11.05 22.33
C GLY A 7 3.18 -10.02 22.17
N PHE A 8 3.54 -8.80 21.79
CA PHE A 8 2.59 -7.68 21.65
C PHE A 8 1.34 -8.06 20.84
N GLN A 9 0.17 -7.61 21.30
CA GLN A 9 -1.10 -7.83 20.61
C GLN A 9 -1.86 -6.53 20.40
N TRP A 10 -2.21 -6.24 19.14
CA TRP A 10 -3.09 -5.12 18.78
C TRP A 10 -4.57 -5.45 19.04
N ASN A 11 -4.93 -5.56 20.31
CA ASN A 11 -6.27 -5.91 20.76
C ASN A 11 -7.17 -4.67 20.94
N TYR A 12 -8.40 -4.87 21.39
CA TYR A 12 -9.36 -3.78 21.60
C TYR A 12 -8.88 -2.73 22.61
N GLU A 13 -8.25 -3.16 23.70
CA GLU A 13 -7.73 -2.25 24.74
C GLU A 13 -6.61 -1.36 24.18
N ALA A 14 -5.67 -1.94 23.44
CA ALA A 14 -4.60 -1.19 22.76
C ALA A 14 -5.16 -0.18 21.74
N LYS A 15 -6.25 -0.54 21.02
CA LYS A 15 -6.93 0.39 20.11
C LYS A 15 -7.56 1.58 20.87
N ILE A 16 -8.20 1.34 22.02
CA ILE A 16 -8.78 2.39 22.86
C ILE A 16 -7.68 3.29 23.43
N GLU A 17 -6.58 2.70 23.92
CA GLU A 17 -5.44 3.48 24.41
C GLU A 17 -4.84 4.36 23.31
N ASN A 18 -4.63 3.82 22.10
CA ASN A 18 -4.13 4.62 20.98
C ASN A 18 -5.09 5.73 20.56
N LYS A 19 -6.40 5.48 20.59
CA LYS A 19 -7.41 6.54 20.38
C LYS A 19 -7.25 7.65 21.41
N ASN A 20 -7.13 7.31 22.70
CA ASN A 20 -6.97 8.30 23.77
C ASN A 20 -5.65 9.08 23.64
N ASN A 21 -4.55 8.39 23.28
CA ASN A 21 -3.25 9.03 23.05
C ASN A 21 -3.28 10.02 21.87
N ARG A 22 -4.15 9.82 20.87
CA ARG A 22 -4.36 10.81 19.79
C ARG A 22 -5.09 12.06 20.26
N GLU A 23 -5.91 11.96 21.30
CA GLU A 23 -6.67 13.08 21.86
C GLU A 23 -5.90 13.82 22.97
N ASP A 24 -4.82 13.23 23.49
CA ASP A 24 -3.97 13.80 24.55
C ASP A 24 -2.71 14.48 23.99
N SER A 25 -2.68 15.81 24.04
CA SER A 25 -1.56 16.61 23.54
C SER A 25 -0.23 16.37 24.24
N THR A 26 -0.21 15.77 25.43
CA THR A 26 1.03 15.39 26.13
C THR A 26 1.69 14.14 25.54
N LYS A 27 0.95 13.39 24.73
CA LYS A 27 1.38 12.15 24.08
C LYS A 27 1.86 12.36 22.65
N TRP A 28 1.58 13.51 22.06
CA TRP A 28 1.91 13.83 20.68
C TRP A 28 3.42 13.89 20.44
N ASP A 29 3.78 13.56 19.22
CA ASP A 29 5.09 13.85 18.65
C ASP A 29 5.08 15.29 18.11
N LEU A 30 5.40 16.25 18.99
CA LEU A 30 5.36 17.68 18.66
C LEU A 30 6.43 18.07 17.64
N GLU A 31 7.56 17.37 17.62
CA GLU A 31 8.65 17.65 16.68
C GLU A 31 8.21 17.34 15.26
N ASN A 32 7.72 16.12 15.02
CA ASN A 32 7.24 15.75 13.70
C ASN A 32 5.97 16.49 13.30
N PHE A 33 5.06 16.77 14.25
CA PHE A 33 3.87 17.57 13.95
C PHE A 33 4.23 18.98 13.47
N GLU A 34 5.25 19.62 14.07
CA GLU A 34 5.73 20.94 13.62
C GLU A 34 6.44 20.89 12.26
N ILE A 35 7.10 19.78 11.92
CA ILE A 35 7.65 19.55 10.58
C ILE A 35 6.51 19.45 9.56
N ASP A 36 5.52 18.60 9.83
CA ASP A 36 4.35 18.39 8.97
C ASP A 36 3.58 19.70 8.75
N ARG A 37 3.38 20.51 9.80
CA ARG A 37 2.66 21.80 9.73
C ARG A 37 3.36 22.84 8.85
N LYS A 38 4.70 22.76 8.72
CA LYS A 38 5.50 23.69 7.91
C LYS A 38 5.65 23.23 6.46
N ALA A 39 5.25 21.99 6.13
CA ALA A 39 5.28 21.49 4.79
C ALA A 39 4.34 22.32 3.89
N LYS A 40 4.90 22.91 2.83
CA LYS A 40 4.12 23.67 1.85
C LYS A 40 3.29 22.70 1.01
N ASP A 41 2.12 23.18 0.56
CA ASP A 41 1.25 22.46 -0.38
C ASP A 41 0.67 21.12 0.14
N GLN A 42 0.61 20.95 1.47
CA GLN A 42 -0.04 19.80 2.10
C GLN A 42 -1.47 20.12 2.57
N PRO A 43 -2.38 19.13 2.58
CA PRO A 43 -3.65 19.23 3.30
C PRO A 43 -3.44 19.52 4.78
N GLY A 44 -4.50 19.88 5.50
CA GLY A 44 -4.45 20.05 6.95
C GLY A 44 -3.88 18.81 7.64
N VAL A 45 -2.92 19.02 8.55
CA VAL A 45 -2.23 17.95 9.26
C VAL A 45 -2.83 17.76 10.65
N PHE A 46 -3.04 16.51 11.06
CA PHE A 46 -3.41 16.16 12.42
C PHE A 46 -2.15 15.85 13.24
N PRO A 47 -2.11 16.22 14.54
CA PRO A 47 -1.09 15.70 15.43
C PRO A 47 -1.32 14.19 15.65
N TYR A 48 -0.27 13.49 16.06
CA TYR A 48 -0.31 12.06 16.29
C TYR A 48 0.61 11.67 17.46
N PRO A 49 0.29 10.58 18.18
CA PRO A 49 1.07 10.15 19.33
C PRO A 49 2.46 9.63 18.92
N ARG A 50 3.42 9.73 19.84
CA ARG A 50 4.73 9.07 19.69
C ARG A 50 4.54 7.58 19.45
N TYR A 51 5.23 7.03 18.46
CA TYR A 51 5.04 5.64 18.05
C TYR A 51 5.33 4.63 19.16
N ASP A 52 6.31 4.91 20.02
CA ASP A 52 6.67 4.05 21.17
C ASP A 52 5.57 3.88 22.23
N LEU A 53 4.48 4.67 22.14
CA LEU A 53 3.29 4.46 22.97
C LEU A 53 2.46 3.24 22.54
N VAL A 54 2.70 2.69 21.34
CA VAL A 54 2.12 1.42 20.91
C VAL A 54 2.90 0.27 21.56
N ALA A 55 4.21 0.24 21.35
CA ALA A 55 5.16 -0.60 22.09
C ALA A 55 6.57 -0.02 21.92
N PRO A 56 7.53 -0.34 22.81
CA PRO A 56 8.89 0.16 22.67
C PRO A 56 9.52 -0.22 21.32
N ASN A 57 9.99 0.77 20.56
CA ASN A 57 10.57 0.61 19.22
C ASN A 57 9.61 -0.08 18.23
N SER A 58 8.30 0.15 18.35
CA SER A 58 7.29 -0.53 17.52
C SER A 58 7.26 -0.06 16.07
N PHE A 59 7.83 1.11 15.77
CA PHE A 59 7.93 1.62 14.41
C PHE A 59 9.34 1.43 13.86
N ASN A 60 9.44 0.64 12.79
CA ASN A 60 10.71 0.36 12.10
C ASN A 60 10.70 0.84 10.64
N GLY A 61 9.91 1.87 10.33
CA GLY A 61 9.79 2.38 8.97
C GLY A 61 8.87 1.57 8.06
N LEU A 62 8.64 2.15 6.89
CA LEU A 62 7.75 1.66 5.86
C LEU A 62 8.15 2.32 4.54
N GLY A 63 7.69 1.74 3.43
CA GLY A 63 8.07 2.24 2.13
C GLY A 63 7.20 1.70 1.01
N TYR A 64 7.54 2.14 -0.19
CA TYR A 64 6.94 1.65 -1.41
C TYR A 64 8.00 1.44 -2.49
N GLY A 65 7.68 0.63 -3.48
CA GLY A 65 8.51 0.36 -4.65
C GLY A 65 7.63 0.04 -5.85
N GLY A 66 8.26 -0.29 -6.98
CA GLY A 66 7.56 -0.74 -8.18
C GLY A 66 8.26 -0.31 -9.46
N GLU A 67 7.55 -0.50 -10.57
CA GLU A 67 7.99 -0.11 -11.91
C GLU A 67 7.27 1.16 -12.35
N PHE A 68 8.01 2.26 -12.38
CA PHE A 68 7.48 3.59 -12.72
C PHE A 68 7.80 3.99 -14.15
N SER A 69 8.83 3.41 -14.77
CA SER A 69 9.21 3.66 -16.17
C SER A 69 8.41 2.79 -17.14
N GLY A 70 7.77 1.76 -16.62
CA GLY A 70 6.90 0.86 -17.38
C GLY A 70 7.66 -0.33 -17.96
N ILE A 71 7.05 -1.49 -17.85
CA ILE A 71 7.53 -2.73 -18.48
C ILE A 71 6.65 -3.07 -19.68
N ASN A 72 7.28 -3.48 -20.78
CA ASN A 72 6.57 -3.91 -21.98
C ASN A 72 6.45 -5.44 -22.00
N LEU A 73 5.22 -5.94 -21.90
CA LEU A 73 4.90 -7.36 -21.98
C LEU A 73 3.73 -7.55 -22.94
N ASN A 74 3.86 -8.47 -23.90
CA ASN A 74 2.79 -8.81 -24.86
C ASN A 74 2.17 -7.59 -25.57
N ASN A 75 3.01 -6.63 -25.98
CA ASN A 75 2.62 -5.35 -26.62
C ASN A 75 1.72 -4.45 -25.74
N LYS A 76 1.79 -4.61 -24.42
CA LYS A 76 1.18 -3.73 -23.43
C LYS A 76 2.25 -3.20 -22.49
N THR A 77 2.11 -1.94 -22.10
CA THR A 77 2.94 -1.34 -21.07
C THR A 77 2.23 -1.44 -19.72
N PHE A 78 2.95 -1.85 -18.69
CA PHE A 78 2.44 -1.90 -17.32
C PHE A 78 3.31 -1.07 -16.41
N VAL A 79 2.65 -0.31 -15.53
CA VAL A 79 3.28 0.33 -14.37
C VAL A 79 2.68 -0.26 -13.11
N TYR A 80 3.45 -0.30 -12.04
CA TYR A 80 2.95 -0.80 -10.76
C TYR A 80 3.63 -0.14 -9.58
N ASN A 81 2.93 -0.18 -8.45
CA ASN A 81 3.45 0.22 -7.16
C ASN A 81 3.03 -0.80 -6.11
N TYR A 82 3.89 -1.04 -5.13
CA TYR A 82 3.59 -1.83 -3.95
C TYR A 82 4.04 -1.12 -2.69
N TYR A 83 3.33 -1.41 -1.59
CA TYR A 83 3.53 -0.78 -0.30
C TYR A 83 3.84 -1.84 0.76
N TYR A 84 4.80 -1.52 1.62
CA TYR A 84 5.24 -2.43 2.66
C TYR A 84 5.52 -1.73 3.98
N VAL A 85 5.45 -2.51 5.05
CA VAL A 85 5.86 -2.13 6.39
C VAL A 85 7.04 -3.01 6.78
N ASN A 86 8.11 -2.42 7.31
CA ASN A 86 9.25 -3.21 7.79
C ASN A 86 8.83 -4.04 9.00
N LYS A 87 9.48 -5.20 9.19
CA LYS A 87 9.30 -6.07 10.35
C LYS A 87 9.43 -5.28 11.65
N ASN A 88 8.46 -5.48 12.54
CA ASN A 88 8.38 -4.90 13.86
C ASN A 88 7.52 -5.79 14.78
N VAL A 89 7.47 -5.44 16.07
CA VAL A 89 6.73 -6.19 17.10
C VAL A 89 5.23 -6.36 16.83
N VAL A 90 4.64 -5.52 15.96
CA VAL A 90 3.21 -5.60 15.60
C VAL A 90 2.97 -6.61 14.48
N ASN A 91 3.86 -6.66 13.48
CA ASN A 91 3.64 -7.45 12.27
C ASN A 91 4.49 -8.73 12.14
N GLU A 92 5.51 -8.94 12.98
CA GLU A 92 6.47 -10.04 12.85
C GLU A 92 5.82 -11.43 12.77
N LYS A 93 4.72 -11.64 13.50
CA LYS A 93 3.98 -12.91 13.53
C LYS A 93 3.21 -13.22 12.24
N PHE A 94 3.07 -12.26 11.33
CA PHE A 94 2.29 -12.39 10.10
C PHE A 94 3.14 -12.52 8.84
N ILE A 95 4.44 -12.32 8.95
CA ILE A 95 5.36 -12.24 7.79
C ILE A 95 6.36 -13.38 7.72
N ASP A 96 6.19 -14.42 8.55
CA ASP A 96 6.96 -15.68 8.49
C ASP A 96 8.49 -15.46 8.40
N GLY A 97 9.00 -14.53 9.22
CA GLY A 97 10.42 -14.20 9.27
C GLY A 97 10.95 -13.27 8.17
N LEU A 98 10.11 -12.85 7.21
CA LEU A 98 10.47 -11.86 6.20
C LEU A 98 10.77 -10.49 6.84
N GLU A 99 11.56 -9.68 6.14
CA GLU A 99 11.90 -8.31 6.58
C GLU A 99 10.79 -7.28 6.30
N HIS A 100 9.86 -7.61 5.39
CA HIS A 100 8.85 -6.67 4.91
C HIS A 100 7.49 -7.34 4.80
N ASP A 101 6.47 -6.54 5.07
CA ASP A 101 5.08 -6.90 4.98
C ASP A 101 4.42 -6.15 3.83
N VAL A 102 4.43 -6.73 2.64
CA VAL A 102 3.75 -6.15 1.48
C VAL A 102 2.25 -6.27 1.68
N PHE A 103 1.56 -5.16 1.92
CA PHE A 103 0.14 -5.17 2.23
C PHE A 103 -0.75 -4.80 1.04
N PHE A 104 -0.21 -4.10 0.05
CA PHE A 104 -0.96 -3.67 -1.13
C PHE A 104 -0.05 -3.54 -2.35
N THR A 105 -0.52 -4.02 -3.50
CA THR A 105 0.12 -3.90 -4.81
C THR A 105 -0.94 -3.52 -5.84
N ILE A 106 -0.68 -2.49 -6.63
CA ILE A 106 -1.51 -2.07 -7.75
C ILE A 106 -0.71 -2.16 -9.05
N VAL A 107 -1.29 -2.83 -10.04
CA VAL A 107 -0.70 -2.99 -11.38
C VAL A 107 -1.69 -2.43 -12.39
N VAL A 108 -1.22 -1.58 -13.31
CA VAL A 108 -2.08 -0.90 -14.28
C VAL A 108 -1.49 -1.03 -15.68
N SER A 109 -2.29 -1.51 -16.65
CA SER A 109 -1.92 -1.34 -18.06
C SER A 109 -2.11 0.11 -18.47
N THR A 110 -1.12 0.67 -19.16
CA THR A 110 -1.12 2.08 -19.55
C THR A 110 -0.61 2.25 -20.96
N ASP A 111 -1.08 3.31 -21.62
CA ASP A 111 -0.59 3.82 -22.90
C ASP A 111 0.17 5.15 -22.72
N PHE A 112 0.43 5.55 -21.47
CA PHE A 112 1.09 6.79 -21.11
C PHE A 112 2.11 6.58 -19.98
N VAL A 113 3.35 6.97 -20.25
CA VAL A 113 4.46 7.06 -19.30
C VAL A 113 5.17 8.39 -19.56
N ASP A 114 5.29 9.22 -18.53
CA ASP A 114 6.10 10.44 -18.57
C ASP A 114 7.51 10.13 -18.04
N GLU A 115 8.42 9.77 -18.94
CA GLU A 115 9.82 9.43 -18.60
C GLU A 115 10.63 10.62 -18.06
N ARG A 116 10.13 11.86 -18.18
CA ARG A 116 10.86 13.06 -17.75
C ARG A 116 10.52 13.46 -16.33
N ASN A 117 9.23 13.59 -16.03
CA ASN A 117 8.78 14.08 -14.71
C ASN A 117 8.06 13.03 -13.88
N TYR A 118 7.83 11.83 -14.43
CA TYR A 118 7.05 10.76 -13.79
C TYR A 118 5.66 11.21 -13.33
N SER A 119 5.09 12.20 -14.02
CA SER A 119 3.81 12.82 -13.64
C SER A 119 2.59 11.91 -13.82
N HIS A 120 2.79 10.73 -14.43
CA HIS A 120 1.80 9.68 -14.59
C HIS A 120 1.60 8.86 -13.31
N ILE A 121 2.51 8.89 -12.34
CA ILE A 121 2.36 8.12 -11.11
C ILE A 121 2.65 8.98 -9.88
N SER A 122 1.83 8.80 -8.85
CA SER A 122 2.06 9.36 -7.53
C SER A 122 1.80 8.24 -6.52
N ALA A 123 2.71 8.13 -5.55
CA ALA A 123 2.62 7.21 -4.44
C ALA A 123 2.99 7.96 -3.17
N ASP A 124 2.13 7.84 -2.18
CA ASP A 124 2.30 8.41 -0.85
C ASP A 124 1.94 7.35 0.19
N LEU A 125 2.63 7.40 1.33
CA LEU A 125 2.49 6.41 2.38
C LEU A 125 2.66 7.08 3.75
N SER A 126 1.61 6.99 4.57
CA SER A 126 1.54 7.65 5.86
C SER A 126 1.75 6.67 7.01
N SER A 127 2.74 6.99 7.85
CA SER A 127 2.98 6.37 9.16
C SER A 127 2.22 7.03 10.31
N ARG A 128 1.53 8.15 10.06
CA ARG A 128 0.91 8.99 11.11
C ARG A 128 -0.21 8.30 11.87
N ASN A 129 -0.59 7.10 11.41
CA ASN A 129 -1.59 6.27 12.02
C ASN A 129 -1.09 5.05 12.77
N HIS A 130 0.23 4.93 13.00
CA HIS A 130 0.89 3.76 13.59
C HIS A 130 0.08 3.17 14.78
N PRO A 131 -0.16 1.84 14.79
CA PRO A 131 0.32 0.82 13.86
C PRO A 131 -0.57 0.59 12.63
N ASN A 132 -1.52 1.47 12.35
CA ASN A 132 -2.27 1.46 11.10
C ASN A 132 -1.54 2.31 10.06
N TYR A 133 -1.58 1.91 8.79
CA TYR A 133 -0.86 2.59 7.71
C TYR A 133 -1.78 2.85 6.53
N LEU A 134 -1.58 3.99 5.87
CA LEU A 134 -2.36 4.43 4.72
C LEU A 134 -1.42 4.66 3.54
N ALA A 135 -1.59 3.85 2.50
CA ALA A 135 -1.07 4.08 1.16
C ALA A 135 -2.11 4.86 0.35
N GLN A 136 -1.66 5.80 -0.47
CA GLN A 136 -2.55 6.51 -1.40
C GLN A 136 -1.77 6.97 -2.62
N GLY A 137 -2.48 7.26 -3.71
CA GLY A 137 -1.82 7.74 -4.90
C GLY A 137 -2.72 7.71 -6.13
N PHE A 138 -2.07 7.87 -7.28
CA PHE A 138 -2.73 7.70 -8.55
C PHE A 138 -1.79 7.13 -9.63
N ILE A 139 -2.39 6.53 -10.65
CA ILE A 139 -1.74 6.20 -11.92
C ILE A 139 -2.59 6.81 -13.05
N LYS A 140 -1.97 7.60 -13.93
CA LYS A 140 -2.59 8.19 -15.12
C LYS A 140 -2.31 7.34 -16.34
N THR A 141 -3.32 7.30 -17.21
CA THR A 141 -3.19 6.85 -18.60
C THR A 141 -3.44 8.04 -19.52
N SER A 142 -3.46 7.85 -20.83
CA SER A 142 -3.74 8.95 -21.77
C SER A 142 -5.13 9.59 -21.55
N ASN A 143 -6.10 8.84 -21.02
CA ASN A 143 -7.50 9.27 -20.91
C ASN A 143 -8.18 8.97 -19.56
N ASN A 144 -7.46 8.42 -18.59
CA ASN A 144 -8.02 8.01 -17.29
C ASN A 144 -7.05 8.28 -16.13
N ILE A 145 -7.61 8.39 -14.92
CA ILE A 145 -6.85 8.47 -13.67
C ILE A 145 -7.38 7.39 -12.74
N ILE A 146 -6.48 6.48 -12.36
CA ILE A 146 -6.71 5.43 -11.39
C ILE A 146 -6.27 6.01 -10.05
N GLN A 147 -7.22 6.44 -9.23
CA GLN A 147 -6.96 6.95 -7.89
C GLN A 147 -7.19 5.84 -6.88
N TYR A 148 -6.29 5.72 -5.90
CA TYR A 148 -6.40 4.68 -4.90
C TYR A 148 -6.03 5.18 -3.51
N SER A 149 -6.62 4.51 -2.52
CA SER A 149 -6.21 4.54 -1.13
C SER A 149 -6.31 3.13 -0.58
N ALA A 150 -5.26 2.63 0.04
CA ALA A 150 -5.24 1.34 0.67
C ALA A 150 -4.70 1.46 2.09
N PHE A 151 -5.22 0.68 3.01
CA PHE A 151 -4.77 0.72 4.38
C PHE A 151 -4.66 -0.68 4.96
N ILE A 152 -3.79 -0.79 5.96
CA ILE A 152 -3.68 -1.97 6.80
C ILE A 152 -3.69 -1.55 8.27
N THR A 153 -4.42 -2.29 9.09
CA THR A 153 -4.48 -2.05 10.53
C THR A 153 -3.50 -2.94 11.28
N GLY A 154 -3.19 -2.59 12.53
CA GLY A 154 -2.33 -3.41 13.40
C GLY A 154 -2.84 -4.83 13.65
N ASP A 155 -4.14 -5.08 13.42
CA ASP A 155 -4.80 -6.38 13.51
C ASP A 155 -5.02 -7.05 12.15
N ARG A 156 -4.41 -6.54 11.09
CA ARG A 156 -4.33 -7.13 9.74
C ARG A 156 -5.56 -7.01 8.87
N ASP A 157 -6.58 -6.30 9.32
CA ASP A 157 -7.65 -5.87 8.43
C ASP A 157 -7.05 -4.92 7.39
N SER A 158 -7.30 -5.23 6.12
CA SER A 158 -6.71 -4.49 5.01
C SER A 158 -7.67 -4.35 3.84
N TYR A 159 -7.74 -3.13 3.32
CA TYR A 159 -8.69 -2.77 2.27
C TYR A 159 -8.03 -1.80 1.30
N ALA A 160 -8.49 -1.82 0.06
CA ALA A 160 -8.21 -0.78 -0.92
C ALA A 160 -9.51 -0.19 -1.47
N ILE A 161 -9.52 1.10 -1.70
CA ILE A 161 -10.54 1.82 -2.45
C ILE A 161 -9.86 2.30 -3.73
N ILE A 162 -10.37 1.88 -4.88
CA ILE A 162 -9.84 2.28 -6.19
C ILE A 162 -10.98 2.79 -7.04
N ASN A 163 -10.92 4.06 -7.45
CA ASN A 163 -12.00 4.75 -8.17
C ASN A 163 -13.39 4.47 -7.55
N SER A 164 -13.49 4.61 -6.22
CA SER A 164 -14.70 4.36 -5.41
C SER A 164 -15.15 2.89 -5.29
N ASN A 165 -14.42 1.93 -5.84
CA ASN A 165 -14.70 0.51 -5.63
C ASN A 165 -13.88 -0.04 -4.45
N LEU A 166 -14.52 -0.77 -3.54
CA LEU A 166 -13.92 -1.34 -2.34
C LEU A 166 -13.41 -2.76 -2.61
N PHE A 167 -12.18 -3.04 -2.17
CA PHE A 167 -11.52 -4.33 -2.26
C PHE A 167 -11.09 -4.78 -0.86
N ASP A 168 -11.51 -5.97 -0.47
CA ASP A 168 -11.03 -6.66 0.72
C ASP A 168 -9.70 -7.35 0.39
N LEU A 169 -8.59 -6.84 0.94
CA LEU A 169 -7.25 -7.33 0.59
C LEU A 169 -6.92 -8.69 1.20
N SER A 170 -7.78 -9.22 2.09
CA SER A 170 -7.68 -10.62 2.54
C SER A 170 -7.92 -11.62 1.40
N LEU A 171 -8.66 -11.21 0.35
CA LEU A 171 -8.91 -12.01 -0.84
C LEU A 171 -7.79 -11.94 -1.88
N GLY A 172 -6.84 -11.02 -1.69
CA GLY A 172 -5.71 -10.82 -2.59
C GLY A 172 -5.16 -9.41 -2.49
N ARG A 173 -3.84 -9.30 -2.30
CA ARG A 173 -3.16 -8.02 -2.09
C ARG A 173 -2.69 -7.35 -3.38
N LEU A 174 -2.81 -8.03 -4.53
CA LEU A 174 -2.47 -7.49 -5.84
C LEU A 174 -3.76 -7.20 -6.62
N ILE A 175 -3.94 -5.96 -7.05
CA ILE A 175 -5.06 -5.54 -7.90
C ILE A 175 -4.52 -5.12 -9.26
N LEU A 176 -4.83 -5.92 -10.28
CA LEU A 176 -4.57 -5.59 -11.68
C LEU A 176 -5.75 -4.80 -12.24
N ILE A 177 -5.46 -3.68 -12.87
CA ILE A 177 -6.42 -2.79 -13.51
C ILE A 177 -6.05 -2.65 -14.98
N VAL A 178 -7.04 -2.84 -15.83
CA VAL A 178 -6.94 -2.70 -17.28
C VAL A 178 -7.95 -1.65 -17.69
N PRO A 179 -7.52 -0.39 -17.87
CA PRO A 179 -8.39 0.64 -18.41
C PRO A 179 -8.79 0.32 -19.85
N GLN A 180 -9.98 0.75 -20.24
CA GLN A 180 -10.56 0.51 -21.55
C GLN A 180 -10.66 1.82 -22.34
N LYS A 181 -10.72 1.75 -23.67
CA LYS A 181 -10.85 2.93 -24.55
C LYS A 181 -12.12 3.75 -24.28
N ASP A 182 -13.17 3.10 -23.80
CA ASP A 182 -14.44 3.72 -23.38
C ASP A 182 -14.40 4.32 -21.96
N ARG A 183 -13.21 4.36 -21.33
CA ARG A 183 -12.95 4.86 -19.97
C ARG A 183 -13.48 3.98 -18.84
N SER A 184 -14.10 2.83 -19.14
CA SER A 184 -14.38 1.82 -18.13
C SER A 184 -13.08 1.18 -17.63
N LEU A 185 -13.13 0.58 -16.44
CA LEU A 185 -12.02 -0.16 -15.84
C LEU A 185 -12.42 -1.63 -15.72
N ARG A 186 -11.54 -2.53 -16.16
CA ARG A 186 -11.63 -3.96 -15.81
C ARG A 186 -10.59 -4.25 -14.74
N THR A 187 -10.93 -5.12 -13.81
CA THR A 187 -10.06 -5.41 -12.67
C THR A 187 -9.96 -6.91 -12.42
N LYS A 188 -8.83 -7.34 -11.88
CA LYS A 188 -8.66 -8.68 -11.32
C LYS A 188 -7.88 -8.55 -10.01
N GLN A 189 -8.47 -9.07 -8.94
CA GLN A 189 -7.82 -9.18 -7.64
C GLN A 189 -7.14 -10.55 -7.55
N LEU A 190 -5.88 -10.55 -7.17
CA LEU A 190 -4.99 -11.71 -7.23
C LEU A 190 -4.31 -11.91 -5.89
N THR A 191 -4.18 -13.18 -5.52
CA THR A 191 -3.44 -13.58 -4.32
C THR A 191 -1.96 -13.30 -4.52
N LEU A 192 -1.35 -12.61 -3.56
CA LEU A 192 0.09 -12.41 -3.50
C LEU A 192 0.64 -13.29 -2.37
N PRO A 193 1.53 -14.26 -2.65
CA PRO A 193 2.17 -15.03 -1.59
C PRO A 193 3.01 -14.11 -0.70
N LEU A 194 3.43 -14.62 0.48
CA LEU A 194 4.44 -13.93 1.28
C LEU A 194 5.76 -13.94 0.50
N LEU A 195 6.21 -12.77 0.08
CA LEU A 195 7.40 -12.57 -0.73
C LEU A 195 8.25 -11.46 -0.11
N SER A 196 9.56 -11.56 -0.29
CA SER A 196 10.43 -10.42 -0.05
C SER A 196 10.15 -9.32 -1.09
N LYS A 197 10.49 -8.07 -0.77
CA LYS A 197 10.40 -6.98 -1.75
C LYS A 197 11.24 -7.24 -3.00
N ASP A 198 12.32 -8.02 -2.87
CA ASP A 198 13.27 -8.28 -3.95
C ASP A 198 12.74 -9.35 -4.94
N ASP A 199 11.81 -10.21 -4.49
CA ASP A 199 11.18 -11.24 -5.33
C ASP A 199 9.90 -10.75 -6.04
N LEU A 200 9.36 -9.60 -5.60
CA LEU A 200 8.03 -9.14 -5.98
C LEU A 200 7.93 -8.77 -7.47
N ASP A 201 8.94 -8.09 -8.01
CA ASP A 201 8.95 -7.63 -9.40
C ASP A 201 8.92 -8.83 -10.38
N GLY A 202 9.72 -9.85 -10.09
CA GLY A 202 9.76 -11.09 -10.88
C GLY A 202 8.44 -11.87 -10.80
N TYR A 203 7.81 -11.89 -9.63
CA TYR A 203 6.50 -12.50 -9.44
C TYR A 203 5.42 -11.77 -10.24
N ILE A 204 5.36 -10.44 -10.18
CA ILE A 204 4.38 -9.63 -10.93
C ILE A 204 4.53 -9.88 -12.45
N GLN A 205 5.77 -9.86 -12.97
CA GLN A 205 6.01 -10.12 -14.39
C GLN A 205 5.57 -11.53 -14.80
N SER A 206 5.83 -12.54 -13.97
CA SER A 206 5.38 -13.91 -14.22
C SER A 206 3.86 -14.00 -14.25
N LEU A 207 3.19 -13.36 -13.29
CA LEU A 207 1.73 -13.30 -13.19
C LEU A 207 1.09 -12.59 -14.40
N LEU A 208 1.71 -11.52 -14.92
CA LEU A 208 1.26 -10.84 -16.14
C LEU A 208 1.33 -11.72 -17.40
N MET A 209 2.05 -12.84 -17.34
CA MET A 209 2.16 -13.82 -18.43
C MET A 209 1.23 -15.02 -18.26
N GLU A 210 0.43 -15.07 -17.20
CA GLU A 210 -0.58 -16.12 -17.00
C GLU A 210 -1.74 -15.98 -17.98
N LYS A 211 -2.26 -17.10 -18.49
CA LYS A 211 -3.24 -17.12 -19.58
C LYS A 211 -4.51 -16.31 -19.26
N ASP A 212 -5.04 -16.45 -18.06
CA ASP A 212 -6.26 -15.76 -17.62
C ASP A 212 -6.03 -14.28 -17.32
N VAL A 213 -4.79 -13.91 -16.96
CA VAL A 213 -4.36 -12.51 -16.84
C VAL A 213 -4.20 -11.87 -18.21
N ILE A 214 -3.55 -12.56 -19.16
CA ILE A 214 -3.42 -12.15 -20.57
C ILE A 214 -4.80 -11.86 -21.18
N MET A 215 -5.76 -12.77 -21.00
CA MET A 215 -7.12 -12.59 -21.53
C MET A 215 -7.80 -11.31 -21.03
N LEU A 216 -7.46 -10.83 -19.82
CA LEU A 216 -8.01 -9.60 -19.28
C LEU A 216 -7.54 -8.37 -20.07
N TYR A 217 -6.23 -8.28 -20.38
CA TYR A 217 -5.61 -7.09 -20.98
C TYR A 217 -5.42 -7.14 -22.49
N GLN A 218 -5.54 -8.31 -23.13
CA GLN A 218 -5.49 -8.45 -24.59
C GLN A 218 -6.85 -8.32 -25.28
N ASN A 219 -7.88 -7.90 -24.54
CA ASN A 219 -9.16 -7.61 -25.16
C ASN A 219 -9.02 -6.37 -26.08
N GLY A 220 -9.67 -6.34 -27.24
CA GLY A 220 -9.49 -5.27 -28.25
C GLY A 220 -9.86 -3.86 -27.77
N ASN A 221 -10.52 -3.75 -26.61
CA ASN A 221 -10.92 -2.50 -25.98
C ASN A 221 -9.94 -2.02 -24.89
N ALA A 222 -8.97 -2.84 -24.46
CA ALA A 222 -7.95 -2.45 -23.49
C ALA A 222 -6.97 -1.43 -24.09
N ILE A 223 -6.60 -0.42 -23.32
CA ILE A 223 -5.46 0.45 -23.63
C ILE A 223 -4.15 -0.22 -23.21
#